data_AF-A0A9P8M6Z2-F1
#
_entry.id   AF-A0A9P8M6Z2-F1
#
_cell.length_a   1.000
_cell.length_b   1.000
_cell.length_c   1.000
_cell.angle_alpha   90.00
_cell.angle_beta   90.00
_cell.angle_gamma   90.00
#
_symmetry.space_group_name_H-M   'P 1'
#
loop_
_entity.id
_entity.type
_entity.pdbx_description
1 polymer ?
#
loop_
_entity_poly.entity_id
_entity_poly.type
_entity_poly.pdbx_seq_one_letter_code
_entity_poly.pdbx_strand_id
1 'polypeptide(L)'
;MPFVPFDEEMTDLFQESWLSEDPDANSGSIPTVLDPEQAPIGLYVPAEQEPAAAAAAADVPSTAASFVDPSMLGLDGTDGDFLAGFQPLDNGMTDPMDVDNMPDHQDEFPTPLGGLNGSLVSGNFINLDDASHLDIFLNLDNAVAAPETSTPNPLVYYSPPKVQHVQPNSWQLGPRSAWDAYQPSNFPVSSAGHEVEQFHIKFDYRPLPPSRSLREPKAAKMYVEKYTPLEPKWAYPIVLVHGDFHTGKIWATKPDGKQGWAAFFINKGFTVYVVDLPACGRSIEFDQSIVQWSKYASCTAKLTRDNAEATCTAASKFQRWPDAHKHTQWPGNGLRDDGIFETYMASTVPLYFRRHERQAIGKAALTKLVQRTGPAILLGEGSGATLSYLAADALPDTVKAVLAVEPAGPPGGTNRALKDNALVFTNQVRYFAQHRPYGLADIPLTFEPAVPEPAYDEHGVTQPPLELFATAAATSNGVCLLQRGGPELRQADTTGRVLPPEARPGVVRKLAALGRVCQLVVTAEASHHATCDGATVAFMRQAGVGVDHIRLEEAGVCGNGHLMYLEKNSDAVAQVIFEWVASNVPGASL
;
A
#
# COMPACT_ATOMS: atom_id res chain seq x y z
N MET A 1 -37.81 -3.45 -22.71
CA MET A 1 -37.10 -4.50 -23.47
C MET A 1 -36.89 -5.69 -22.54
N PRO A 2 -36.90 -6.94 -23.03
CA PRO A 2 -36.77 -8.12 -22.18
C PRO A 2 -35.33 -8.33 -21.69
N PHE A 3 -35.18 -9.12 -20.62
CA PHE A 3 -33.89 -9.68 -20.20
C PHE A 3 -33.36 -10.67 -21.24
N VAL A 4 -32.03 -10.79 -21.32
CA VAL A 4 -31.32 -11.88 -21.99
C VAL A 4 -30.44 -12.56 -20.92
N PRO A 5 -30.37 -13.90 -20.84
CA PRO A 5 -29.45 -14.58 -19.94
C PRO A 5 -27.99 -14.31 -20.33
N PHE A 6 -27.07 -14.46 -19.38
CA PHE A 6 -25.64 -14.55 -19.66
C PHE A 6 -25.28 -16.02 -19.82
N ASP A 7 -24.76 -16.42 -20.98
CA ASP A 7 -24.11 -17.73 -21.15
C ASP A 7 -22.69 -17.69 -20.57
N GLU A 8 -22.19 -18.85 -20.15
CA GLU A 8 -21.02 -18.97 -19.27
C GLU A 8 -19.67 -19.17 -20.02
N GLU A 9 -19.69 -19.19 -21.35
CA GLU A 9 -18.53 -19.43 -22.22
C GLU A 9 -17.94 -18.15 -22.85
N MET A 10 -17.29 -17.31 -22.03
CA MET A 10 -16.27 -16.34 -22.49
C MET A 10 -15.12 -16.26 -21.47
N THR A 11 -14.42 -17.38 -21.30
CA THR A 11 -13.10 -17.40 -20.63
C THR A 11 -12.02 -16.78 -21.53
N ASP A 12 -10.94 -16.31 -20.91
CA ASP A 12 -9.75 -15.71 -21.54
C ASP A 12 -9.97 -14.52 -22.49
N LEU A 13 -10.07 -13.30 -21.93
CA LEU A 13 -9.46 -12.07 -22.51
C LEU A 13 -9.51 -10.80 -21.61
N PHE A 14 -9.19 -10.90 -20.30
CA PHE A 14 -9.00 -9.71 -19.45
C PHE A 14 -7.79 -9.83 -18.50
N GLN A 15 -6.59 -9.66 -19.05
CA GLN A 15 -5.43 -9.21 -18.27
C GLN A 15 -5.64 -7.75 -17.83
N GLU A 16 -5.02 -7.33 -16.71
CA GLU A 16 -5.04 -5.92 -16.31
C GLU A 16 -4.32 -5.06 -17.36
N SER A 17 -4.99 -4.02 -17.86
CA SER A 17 -4.60 -3.30 -19.07
C SER A 17 -3.43 -2.33 -18.87
N TRP A 18 -2.20 -2.87 -18.78
CA TRP A 18 -0.95 -2.10 -18.66
C TRP A 18 0.19 -2.66 -19.53
N LEU A 19 -0.13 -3.11 -20.75
CA LEU A 19 0.85 -3.50 -21.79
C LEU A 19 0.47 -3.03 -23.21
N SER A 20 0.17 -1.73 -23.37
CA SER A 20 0.22 -1.09 -24.70
C SER A 20 0.23 0.45 -24.62
N GLU A 21 1.40 1.05 -24.50
CA GLU A 21 1.74 2.31 -25.19
C GLU A 21 3.27 2.47 -25.25
N ASP A 22 3.75 3.14 -26.29
CA ASP A 22 5.08 2.95 -26.88
C ASP A 22 6.25 3.52 -26.03
N PRO A 23 7.33 2.76 -25.75
CA PRO A 23 8.53 3.29 -25.10
C PRO A 23 9.39 4.22 -25.98
N ASP A 24 9.36 4.08 -27.31
CA ASP A 24 10.36 4.69 -28.21
C ASP A 24 10.01 6.12 -28.64
N ALA A 25 9.83 7.01 -27.65
CA ALA A 25 9.59 8.44 -27.85
C ALA A 25 10.62 9.39 -27.18
N ASN A 26 11.73 8.87 -26.64
CA ASN A 26 12.97 9.65 -26.47
C ASN A 26 14.19 8.72 -26.29
N SER A 27 15.09 8.72 -27.27
CA SER A 27 16.15 7.72 -27.38
C SER A 27 17.34 7.96 -26.45
N GLY A 28 17.66 6.96 -25.63
CA GLY A 28 18.88 6.86 -24.83
C GLY A 28 19.31 5.40 -24.72
N SER A 29 20.38 5.03 -25.42
CA SER A 29 20.73 3.62 -25.70
C SER A 29 21.05 2.78 -24.46
N ILE A 30 20.46 1.57 -24.39
CA ILE A 30 20.82 0.52 -23.42
C ILE A 30 21.90 -0.39 -24.03
N PRO A 31 23.05 -0.62 -23.37
CA PRO A 31 23.93 -1.75 -23.62
C PRO A 31 23.59 -2.95 -22.71
N THR A 32 23.77 -4.16 -23.23
CA THR A 32 23.45 -5.42 -22.55
C THR A 32 24.51 -5.83 -21.50
N VAL A 33 24.13 -6.81 -20.66
CA VAL A 33 24.94 -7.57 -19.68
C VAL A 33 26.44 -7.69 -20.01
N LEU A 34 27.29 -7.47 -18.99
CA LEU A 34 28.72 -7.81 -19.05
C LEU A 34 29.00 -9.23 -18.54
N ASP A 35 29.91 -9.89 -19.24
CA ASP A 35 30.38 -11.27 -19.03
C ASP A 35 31.52 -11.31 -17.97
N PRO A 36 31.45 -12.15 -16.91
CA PRO A 36 32.33 -12.02 -15.75
C PRO A 36 33.71 -12.71 -15.85
N GLU A 37 34.32 -12.83 -17.03
CA GLU A 37 35.60 -13.58 -17.19
C GLU A 37 36.67 -12.95 -18.11
N GLN A 38 36.91 -11.63 -18.04
CA GLN A 38 38.09 -11.02 -18.67
C GLN A 38 38.87 -10.04 -17.77
N ALA A 39 40.03 -10.51 -17.29
CA ALA A 39 41.09 -9.66 -16.74
C ALA A 39 42.48 -10.24 -17.07
N PRO A 40 43.33 -9.54 -17.83
CA PRO A 40 44.75 -9.85 -17.95
C PRO A 40 45.64 -8.76 -17.30
N ILE A 41 46.57 -9.26 -16.49
CA ILE A 41 47.68 -8.57 -15.81
C ILE A 41 48.55 -7.73 -16.77
N GLY A 42 49.07 -6.58 -16.31
CA GLY A 42 50.05 -5.78 -17.04
C GLY A 42 50.94 -4.89 -16.14
N LEU A 43 52.05 -5.44 -15.65
CA LEU A 43 53.08 -4.70 -14.89
C LEU A 43 54.09 -4.02 -15.84
N TYR A 44 54.24 -2.69 -15.78
CA TYR A 44 55.52 -2.03 -16.11
C TYR A 44 55.64 -0.61 -15.54
N VAL A 45 56.76 -0.32 -14.87
CA VAL A 45 57.23 1.03 -14.45
C VAL A 45 58.75 1.01 -14.49
N PRO A 46 59.41 1.96 -15.17
CA PRO A 46 60.47 2.71 -14.48
C PRO A 46 60.67 4.18 -14.95
N ALA A 47 60.98 5.06 -13.98
CA ALA A 47 61.88 6.23 -14.08
C ALA A 47 61.45 7.43 -14.98
N GLU A 48 61.82 8.70 -14.73
CA GLU A 48 62.63 9.29 -13.65
C GLU A 48 62.40 10.84 -13.51
N GLN A 49 63.15 11.48 -12.60
CA GLN A 49 63.42 12.94 -12.45
C GLN A 49 62.37 13.86 -11.78
N GLU A 50 62.56 14.02 -10.46
CA GLU A 50 62.41 15.31 -9.75
C GLU A 50 63.75 16.11 -9.86
N PRO A 51 63.86 17.42 -9.49
CA PRO A 51 64.06 17.74 -8.05
C PRO A 51 63.60 19.14 -7.53
N ALA A 52 63.23 19.16 -6.23
CA ALA A 52 63.40 20.25 -5.25
C ALA A 52 62.51 21.54 -5.36
N ALA A 53 62.33 22.36 -4.31
CA ALA A 53 63.00 22.44 -2.99
C ALA A 53 62.12 23.04 -1.85
N ALA A 54 62.43 22.67 -0.59
CA ALA A 54 62.36 23.43 0.70
C ALA A 54 61.14 24.33 1.07
N ALA A 55 60.65 24.50 2.32
CA ALA A 55 60.79 23.88 3.66
C ALA A 55 59.59 24.46 4.52
N ALA A 56 59.44 24.49 5.86
CA ALA A 56 60.17 24.11 7.11
C ALA A 56 59.08 23.94 8.23
N ALA A 57 59.09 22.95 9.14
CA ALA A 57 59.85 22.76 10.40
C ALA A 57 59.26 23.42 11.67
N ALA A 58 59.36 22.71 12.82
CA ALA A 58 58.97 23.06 14.21
C ALA A 58 57.44 23.13 14.53
N ASP A 59 56.92 22.72 15.70
CA ASP A 59 57.48 21.87 16.78
C ASP A 59 56.38 21.22 17.68
N VAL A 60 56.75 20.32 18.61
CA VAL A 60 55.83 19.64 19.58
C VAL A 60 56.27 19.89 21.03
N PRO A 61 55.36 19.95 22.03
CA PRO A 61 55.19 18.81 22.98
C PRO A 61 53.73 18.64 23.47
N SER A 62 53.09 17.47 23.39
CA SER A 62 53.20 16.28 24.26
C SER A 62 52.77 16.44 25.73
N THR A 63 51.73 15.69 26.13
CA THR A 63 51.61 15.06 27.47
C THR A 63 51.01 13.67 27.29
N ALA A 64 51.51 12.66 28.00
CA ALA A 64 51.11 11.27 27.86
C ALA A 64 50.60 10.67 29.19
N ALA A 65 49.86 9.57 29.09
CA ALA A 65 49.65 8.59 30.16
C ALA A 65 49.69 7.19 29.54
N SER A 66 50.24 6.20 30.24
CA SER A 66 50.87 5.06 29.57
C SER A 66 50.86 3.75 30.39
N PHE A 67 50.41 2.65 29.75
CA PHE A 67 50.62 1.24 30.14
C PHE A 67 49.82 0.78 31.40
N VAL A 68 49.56 -0.50 31.69
CA VAL A 68 50.33 -1.77 31.51
C VAL A 68 49.45 -2.97 31.05
N ASP A 69 50.09 -3.98 30.47
CA ASP A 69 49.62 -5.29 29.94
C ASP A 69 50.82 -6.28 29.98
N PRO A 70 50.79 -7.60 29.66
CA PRO A 70 49.79 -8.69 29.70
C PRO A 70 50.21 -9.89 30.62
N SER A 71 49.46 -11.01 30.63
CA SER A 71 49.91 -12.44 30.66
C SER A 71 48.80 -13.41 31.15
N MET A 72 48.71 -14.71 30.80
CA MET A 72 49.31 -15.59 29.77
C MET A 72 48.48 -16.91 29.67
N LEU A 73 48.89 -17.85 28.78
CA LEU A 73 48.39 -19.24 28.55
C LEU A 73 47.13 -19.38 27.65
N GLY A 74 47.16 -20.06 26.49
CA GLY A 74 48.29 -20.50 25.63
C GLY A 74 48.16 -21.92 25.02
N LEU A 75 48.70 -22.08 23.80
CA LEU A 75 49.00 -23.36 23.08
C LEU A 75 47.77 -24.15 22.53
N ASP A 76 47.82 -24.89 21.41
CA ASP A 76 48.84 -25.03 20.34
C ASP A 76 48.27 -25.68 19.04
N GLY A 77 48.85 -25.35 17.87
CA GLY A 77 49.01 -26.23 16.69
C GLY A 77 47.78 -26.67 15.84
N THR A 78 47.91 -27.16 14.60
CA THR A 78 49.02 -27.21 13.60
C THR A 78 48.44 -27.31 12.16
N ASP A 79 49.27 -27.09 11.14
CA ASP A 79 48.94 -27.09 9.70
C ASP A 79 48.53 -28.44 9.08
N GLY A 80 48.00 -28.41 7.84
CA GLY A 80 47.77 -29.60 7.00
C GLY A 80 47.19 -29.33 5.60
N ASP A 81 48.05 -29.23 4.58
CA ASP A 81 47.67 -29.28 3.15
C ASP A 81 47.11 -30.65 2.74
N PHE A 82 46.26 -30.70 1.70
CA PHE A 82 46.49 -31.59 0.54
C PHE A 82 45.60 -31.25 -0.68
N LEU A 83 46.08 -31.62 -1.88
CA LEU A 83 45.49 -31.31 -3.20
C LEU A 83 44.89 -32.53 -3.92
N ALA A 84 44.03 -32.22 -4.91
CA ALA A 84 43.61 -33.01 -6.09
C ALA A 84 42.58 -34.15 -5.92
N GLY A 85 41.61 -34.19 -6.87
CA GLY A 85 40.51 -35.17 -6.91
C GLY A 85 39.51 -35.00 -8.07
N PHE A 86 39.97 -34.97 -9.32
CA PHE A 86 39.12 -35.14 -10.53
C PHE A 86 38.51 -36.57 -10.57
N GLN A 87 37.46 -36.92 -11.34
CA GLN A 87 36.70 -36.28 -12.44
C GLN A 87 35.21 -36.78 -12.41
N PRO A 88 34.28 -36.30 -13.27
CA PRO A 88 32.84 -36.67 -13.22
C PRO A 88 32.48 -37.89 -14.08
N LEU A 89 31.18 -38.25 -14.10
CA LEU A 89 30.55 -39.06 -15.14
C LEU A 89 29.35 -38.32 -15.76
N ASP A 90 29.03 -38.68 -16.99
CA ASP A 90 28.28 -37.88 -17.96
C ASP A 90 27.49 -38.80 -18.92
N ASN A 91 26.59 -38.21 -19.71
CA ASN A 91 25.75 -38.78 -20.78
C ASN A 91 24.45 -39.50 -20.34
N GLY A 92 23.34 -39.35 -21.09
CA GLY A 92 23.24 -38.55 -22.32
C GLY A 92 21.84 -38.39 -22.92
N MET A 93 21.81 -37.80 -24.11
CA MET A 93 20.63 -37.42 -24.90
C MET A 93 19.77 -38.63 -25.32
N THR A 94 18.47 -38.42 -25.57
CA THR A 94 17.91 -38.36 -26.93
C THR A 94 16.44 -37.91 -26.91
N ASP A 95 16.05 -37.13 -27.93
CA ASP A 95 14.67 -36.90 -28.40
C ASP A 95 14.61 -37.40 -29.85
N PRO A 96 13.57 -38.14 -30.29
CA PRO A 96 12.79 -37.61 -31.44
C PRO A 96 11.32 -38.08 -31.60
N MET A 97 10.47 -37.12 -32.06
CA MET A 97 9.44 -37.25 -33.13
C MET A 97 8.04 -37.88 -32.87
N ASP A 98 7.10 -37.46 -33.74
CA ASP A 98 5.64 -37.72 -33.78
C ASP A 98 5.19 -39.17 -34.06
N VAL A 99 3.92 -39.51 -33.73
CA VAL A 99 2.85 -39.96 -34.67
C VAL A 99 1.43 -39.78 -34.04
N ASP A 100 0.42 -39.41 -34.83
CA ASP A 100 -1.03 -39.48 -34.51
C ASP A 100 -1.60 -40.90 -34.29
N ASN A 101 -2.74 -41.02 -33.57
CA ASN A 101 -3.90 -41.80 -34.07
C ASN A 101 -5.23 -41.54 -33.33
N MET A 102 -6.33 -41.71 -34.08
CA MET A 102 -7.76 -41.57 -33.70
C MET A 102 -8.44 -42.96 -33.61
N PRO A 103 -9.66 -43.11 -33.01
CA PRO A 103 -10.89 -43.09 -33.83
C PRO A 103 -12.17 -42.50 -33.19
N ASP A 104 -13.11 -42.09 -34.05
CA ASP A 104 -14.45 -41.52 -33.76
C ASP A 104 -15.55 -42.52 -33.32
N HIS A 105 -16.66 -41.98 -32.78
CA HIS A 105 -18.08 -42.20 -33.19
C HIS A 105 -18.97 -41.21 -32.39
N GLN A 106 -19.71 -40.23 -32.93
CA GLN A 106 -20.77 -40.14 -33.98
C GLN A 106 -22.23 -40.32 -33.49
N ASP A 107 -23.04 -39.27 -33.67
CA ASP A 107 -24.50 -39.17 -33.98
C ASP A 107 -24.92 -37.69 -33.75
N GLU A 108 -25.85 -37.01 -34.45
CA GLU A 108 -26.54 -37.25 -35.75
C GLU A 108 -26.88 -35.84 -36.36
N PHE A 109 -27.89 -35.72 -37.24
CA PHE A 109 -28.30 -34.51 -37.99
C PHE A 109 -29.82 -34.19 -37.73
N PRO A 110 -30.58 -33.32 -38.46
CA PRO A 110 -30.29 -32.56 -39.68
C PRO A 110 -30.74 -31.06 -39.79
N THR A 111 -30.29 -30.46 -40.89
CA THR A 111 -30.62 -29.17 -41.56
C THR A 111 -32.02 -29.21 -42.28
N PRO A 112 -32.55 -28.19 -43.04
CA PRO A 112 -31.84 -27.09 -43.73
C PRO A 112 -32.54 -25.72 -43.95
N LEU A 113 -31.79 -24.84 -44.63
CA LEU A 113 -32.21 -23.57 -45.24
C LEU A 113 -33.16 -23.75 -46.46
N GLY A 114 -33.94 -22.70 -46.74
CA GLY A 114 -34.55 -22.44 -48.05
C GLY A 114 -34.63 -20.94 -48.30
N GLY A 115 -34.16 -20.47 -49.46
CA GLY A 115 -34.08 -19.03 -49.79
C GLY A 115 -34.88 -18.64 -51.03
N LEU A 116 -35.07 -17.34 -51.26
CA LEU A 116 -35.65 -16.77 -52.48
C LEU A 116 -34.98 -15.45 -52.88
N ASN A 117 -35.05 -15.12 -54.17
CA ASN A 117 -34.37 -14.00 -54.80
C ASN A 117 -35.13 -12.66 -54.66
N GLY A 118 -34.41 -11.55 -54.67
CA GLY A 118 -34.99 -10.20 -54.83
C GLY A 118 -33.91 -9.14 -55.09
N SER A 119 -33.95 -8.48 -56.24
CA SER A 119 -33.05 -7.38 -56.62
C SER A 119 -33.80 -6.05 -56.56
N LEU A 120 -33.15 -4.96 -56.11
CA LEU A 120 -33.02 -3.71 -56.90
C LEU A 120 -32.28 -2.56 -56.17
N VAL A 121 -31.41 -1.94 -56.99
CA VAL A 121 -30.84 -0.57 -57.04
C VAL A 121 -31.38 0.55 -56.11
N SER A 122 -30.47 1.47 -55.75
CA SER A 122 -30.60 2.71 -54.97
C SER A 122 -31.56 3.81 -55.48
N GLY A 123 -32.09 4.66 -54.58
CA GLY A 123 -32.69 5.96 -54.97
C GLY A 123 -33.33 6.89 -53.90
N ASN A 124 -32.51 7.74 -53.26
CA ASN A 124 -32.72 9.15 -52.81
C ASN A 124 -34.04 9.74 -52.23
N PHE A 125 -33.83 10.74 -51.32
CA PHE A 125 -34.74 11.81 -50.84
C PHE A 125 -35.92 11.36 -49.92
N ILE A 126 -36.60 12.20 -49.09
CA ILE A 126 -36.81 13.67 -49.03
C ILE A 126 -36.58 14.24 -47.60
N ASN A 127 -36.32 15.56 -47.49
CA ASN A 127 -36.18 16.36 -46.24
C ASN A 127 -37.52 17.01 -45.80
N LEU A 128 -37.70 17.30 -44.50
CA LEU A 128 -38.76 18.21 -44.01
C LEU A 128 -38.34 18.95 -42.72
N ASP A 129 -38.36 20.28 -42.79
CA ASP A 129 -38.28 21.20 -41.65
C ASP A 129 -39.67 21.50 -41.07
N ASP A 130 -39.75 21.98 -39.82
CA ASP A 130 -40.67 23.08 -39.46
C ASP A 130 -40.19 23.83 -38.19
N ALA A 131 -40.60 25.08 -38.01
CA ALA A 131 -40.21 25.93 -36.88
C ALA A 131 -41.23 27.06 -36.60
N SER A 132 -41.53 27.35 -35.33
CA SER A 132 -42.11 28.66 -34.94
C SER A 132 -42.05 29.01 -33.44
N HIS A 133 -41.86 30.31 -33.23
CA HIS A 133 -41.77 31.13 -32.02
C HIS A 133 -42.80 30.93 -30.89
N LEU A 134 -42.42 31.37 -29.68
CA LEU A 134 -43.17 32.42 -28.97
C LEU A 134 -42.33 33.13 -27.89
N ASP A 135 -42.25 34.47 -27.97
CA ASP A 135 -41.72 35.37 -26.94
C ASP A 135 -42.83 35.88 -26.00
N ILE A 136 -42.47 36.29 -24.78
CA ILE A 136 -43.14 37.39 -24.03
C ILE A 136 -42.17 37.95 -22.97
N PHE A 137 -42.09 39.28 -22.89
CA PHE A 137 -41.28 40.04 -21.91
C PHE A 137 -42.03 40.26 -20.59
N LEU A 138 -41.28 40.55 -19.51
CA LEU A 138 -41.51 41.76 -18.70
C LEU A 138 -40.29 42.13 -17.83
N ASN A 139 -39.98 43.43 -17.75
CA ASN A 139 -38.86 44.00 -16.98
C ASN A 139 -39.19 44.19 -15.50
N LEU A 140 -38.15 44.37 -14.68
CA LEU A 140 -38.09 45.45 -13.68
C LEU A 140 -36.64 45.86 -13.40
N ASP A 141 -36.44 47.15 -13.11
CA ASP A 141 -35.16 47.86 -13.20
C ASP A 141 -34.57 48.28 -11.83
N ASN A 142 -33.23 48.37 -11.80
CA ASN A 142 -32.39 49.31 -11.02
C ASN A 142 -32.40 49.34 -9.46
N ALA A 143 -31.27 48.84 -8.91
CA ALA A 143 -30.22 49.64 -8.22
C ALA A 143 -30.10 49.68 -6.67
N VAL A 144 -28.87 50.09 -6.26
CA VAL A 144 -28.38 50.60 -4.96
C VAL A 144 -27.75 49.61 -3.94
N ALA A 145 -26.40 49.68 -3.89
CA ALA A 145 -25.48 49.57 -2.73
C ALA A 145 -25.35 48.28 -1.88
N ALA A 146 -24.16 48.18 -1.27
CA ALA A 146 -23.67 47.15 -0.33
C ALA A 146 -23.62 47.74 1.11
N PRO A 147 -23.13 47.06 2.20
CA PRO A 147 -22.40 45.79 2.23
C PRO A 147 -22.75 44.80 3.38
N GLU A 148 -21.94 43.75 3.49
CA GLU A 148 -21.64 42.93 4.69
C GLU A 148 -22.80 42.34 5.54
N THR A 149 -23.02 41.03 5.39
CA THR A 149 -23.45 40.16 6.50
C THR A 149 -22.61 38.88 6.53
N SER A 150 -22.27 38.41 7.73
CA SER A 150 -21.47 37.19 7.94
C SER A 150 -22.26 35.93 7.58
N THR A 151 -21.71 35.06 6.73
CA THR A 151 -22.26 33.72 6.51
C THR A 151 -22.11 32.84 7.77
N PRO A 152 -23.17 32.16 8.23
CA PRO A 152 -23.04 31.16 9.28
C PRO A 152 -22.20 29.95 8.80
N ASN A 153 -21.49 29.29 9.72
CA ASN A 153 -20.91 27.98 9.45
C ASN A 153 -22.02 26.99 9.02
N PRO A 154 -21.78 26.12 8.02
CA PRO A 154 -22.77 25.13 7.60
C PRO A 154 -23.09 24.18 8.76
N LEU A 155 -24.38 24.06 9.09
CA LEU A 155 -24.85 23.17 10.16
C LEU A 155 -24.62 21.71 9.78
N VAL A 156 -23.81 21.00 10.57
CA VAL A 156 -23.54 19.58 10.37
C VAL A 156 -24.80 18.77 10.73
N TYR A 157 -25.53 18.33 9.70
CA TYR A 157 -26.70 17.46 9.85
C TYR A 157 -26.30 16.03 10.24
N TYR A 158 -26.12 15.81 11.55
CA TYR A 158 -26.02 14.48 12.13
C TYR A 158 -27.35 13.73 12.03
N SER A 159 -27.30 12.47 11.61
CA SER A 159 -28.32 11.50 12.03
C SER A 159 -28.03 11.11 13.48
N PRO A 160 -29.02 11.01 14.38
CA PRO A 160 -28.79 10.52 15.72
C PRO A 160 -28.25 9.08 15.66
N PRO A 161 -27.17 8.75 16.38
CA PRO A 161 -26.57 7.43 16.30
C PRO A 161 -27.51 6.38 16.87
N LYS A 162 -27.46 5.17 16.30
CA LYS A 162 -28.06 3.98 16.92
C LYS A 162 -27.07 3.47 17.96
N VAL A 163 -27.49 3.45 19.23
CA VAL A 163 -26.73 2.91 20.36
C VAL A 163 -27.35 1.58 20.80
N GLN A 164 -26.52 0.56 20.97
CA GLN A 164 -26.95 -0.77 21.43
C GLN A 164 -25.98 -1.28 22.51
N HIS A 165 -26.50 -1.61 23.70
CA HIS A 165 -25.71 -2.25 24.75
C HIS A 165 -25.64 -3.76 24.50
N VAL A 166 -24.45 -4.34 24.58
CA VAL A 166 -24.20 -5.76 24.30
C VAL A 166 -23.50 -6.39 25.49
N GLN A 167 -24.06 -7.50 25.99
CA GLN A 167 -23.64 -8.12 27.26
C GLN A 167 -22.50 -9.14 27.07
N PRO A 168 -21.65 -9.36 28.09
CA PRO A 168 -20.61 -10.38 28.05
C PRO A 168 -21.17 -11.77 27.71
N ASN A 169 -20.35 -12.61 27.08
CA ASN A 169 -20.69 -14.00 26.69
C ASN A 169 -21.85 -14.16 25.69
N SER A 170 -22.34 -13.09 25.05
CA SER A 170 -23.36 -13.17 23.99
C SER A 170 -22.82 -13.60 22.61
N TRP A 171 -21.52 -13.91 22.51
CA TRP A 171 -20.85 -14.20 21.24
C TRP A 171 -21.17 -15.60 20.71
N GLN A 172 -21.66 -15.67 19.48
CA GLN A 172 -21.96 -16.90 18.74
C GLN A 172 -21.31 -16.84 17.36
N LEU A 173 -20.95 -18.01 16.82
CA LEU A 173 -20.43 -18.13 15.45
C LEU A 173 -21.52 -17.75 14.44
N GLY A 174 -21.21 -16.79 13.57
CA GLY A 174 -22.09 -16.41 12.45
C GLY A 174 -22.17 -17.50 11.37
N PRO A 175 -23.21 -17.45 10.50
CA PRO A 175 -23.33 -18.36 9.36
C PRO A 175 -22.18 -18.18 8.36
N ARG A 176 -21.85 -19.26 7.63
CA ARG A 176 -20.62 -19.38 6.82
C ARG A 176 -20.69 -18.81 5.39
N SER A 177 -21.60 -17.88 5.09
CA SER A 177 -21.62 -17.22 3.77
C SER A 177 -22.24 -15.81 3.81
N ALA A 178 -21.75 -14.95 2.91
CA ALA A 178 -22.32 -13.66 2.53
C ALA A 178 -23.15 -13.86 1.24
N TRP A 179 -24.18 -13.05 0.91
CA TRP A 179 -24.38 -11.65 1.30
C TRP A 179 -25.74 -11.31 1.93
N ASP A 180 -26.77 -12.15 1.78
CA ASP A 180 -28.14 -11.83 2.20
C ASP A 180 -28.34 -11.69 3.73
N ALA A 181 -27.34 -12.07 4.52
CA ALA A 181 -27.37 -12.05 5.97
C ALA A 181 -26.91 -10.71 6.61
N TYR A 182 -26.73 -9.62 5.86
CA TYR A 182 -26.47 -8.29 6.44
C TYR A 182 -27.73 -7.66 7.06
N GLN A 183 -28.24 -8.29 8.11
CA GLN A 183 -28.87 -7.55 9.20
C GLN A 183 -27.76 -6.90 10.04
N PRO A 184 -27.97 -5.72 10.65
CA PRO A 184 -27.07 -5.25 11.71
C PRO A 184 -27.04 -6.34 12.80
N SER A 185 -25.88 -6.95 13.00
CA SER A 185 -25.82 -8.25 13.66
C SER A 185 -26.17 -8.14 15.14
N ASN A 186 -27.19 -8.88 15.58
CA ASN A 186 -27.52 -9.08 17.00
C ASN A 186 -26.44 -9.89 17.76
N PHE A 187 -25.33 -10.24 17.09
CA PHE A 187 -24.16 -10.87 17.68
C PHE A 187 -23.12 -9.79 18.03
N PRO A 188 -22.50 -9.86 19.23
CA PRO A 188 -21.40 -8.96 19.58
C PRO A 188 -20.20 -9.11 18.64
N VAL A 189 -19.38 -8.06 18.55
CA VAL A 189 -18.02 -8.18 18.01
C VAL A 189 -17.08 -8.86 19.02
N SER A 190 -17.21 -8.53 20.31
CA SER A 190 -16.34 -9.04 21.38
C SER A 190 -17.04 -9.89 22.44
N SER A 191 -16.26 -10.74 23.13
CA SER A 191 -16.72 -11.53 24.29
C SER A 191 -16.95 -10.69 25.55
N ALA A 192 -16.22 -9.59 25.72
CA ALA A 192 -16.50 -8.60 26.75
C ALA A 192 -17.72 -7.74 26.39
N GLY A 193 -18.45 -7.27 27.40
CA GLY A 193 -19.58 -6.37 27.21
C GLY A 193 -19.14 -4.99 26.71
N HIS A 194 -19.93 -4.42 25.80
CA HIS A 194 -19.63 -3.16 25.12
C HIS A 194 -20.90 -2.50 24.58
N GLU A 195 -20.83 -1.20 24.34
CA GLU A 195 -21.84 -0.42 23.60
C GLU A 195 -21.39 -0.22 22.16
N VAL A 196 -22.31 -0.41 21.21
CA VAL A 196 -22.09 -0.16 19.78
C VAL A 196 -22.79 1.14 19.41
N GLU A 197 -22.06 2.09 18.80
CA GLU A 197 -22.58 3.32 18.21
C GLU A 197 -22.27 3.33 16.70
N GLN A 198 -23.29 3.32 15.84
CA GLN A 198 -23.13 3.36 14.38
C GLN A 198 -23.51 4.73 13.79
N PHE A 199 -22.65 5.32 12.96
CA PHE A 199 -22.88 6.62 12.32
C PHE A 199 -22.09 6.83 11.02
N HIS A 200 -22.42 7.89 10.28
CA HIS A 200 -21.59 8.42 9.19
C HIS A 200 -20.99 9.78 9.60
N ILE A 201 -19.67 9.94 9.41
CA ILE A 201 -19.02 11.26 9.36
C ILE A 201 -19.28 11.84 7.97
N LYS A 202 -19.93 13.01 7.91
CA LYS A 202 -20.05 13.81 6.68
C LYS A 202 -18.92 14.84 6.64
N PHE A 203 -18.36 15.08 5.47
CA PHE A 203 -17.26 16.03 5.28
C PHE A 203 -17.17 16.51 3.84
N ASP A 204 -16.51 17.65 3.63
CA ASP A 204 -16.12 18.12 2.32
C ASP A 204 -14.63 17.82 2.07
N TYR A 205 -14.29 17.44 0.84
CA TYR A 205 -12.91 17.25 0.39
C TYR A 205 -12.67 17.99 -0.92
N ARG A 206 -11.43 18.39 -1.19
CA ARG A 206 -11.04 18.86 -2.53
C ARG A 206 -10.45 17.69 -3.31
N PRO A 207 -10.93 17.38 -4.52
CA PRO A 207 -10.26 16.45 -5.39
C PRO A 207 -8.81 16.85 -5.64
N LEU A 208 -7.92 15.86 -5.69
CA LEU A 208 -6.60 16.00 -6.29
C LEU A 208 -6.60 15.16 -7.57
N PRO A 209 -5.97 15.62 -8.67
CA PRO A 209 -5.37 16.95 -8.83
C PRO A 209 -6.42 18.09 -8.75
N PRO A 210 -6.01 19.34 -8.49
CA PRO A 210 -6.90 20.50 -8.56
C PRO A 210 -7.26 20.84 -10.02
N SER A 211 -8.19 20.07 -10.59
CA SER A 211 -8.67 20.25 -11.96
C SER A 211 -9.26 21.66 -12.18
N ARG A 212 -9.15 22.19 -13.41
CA ARG A 212 -9.74 23.49 -13.78
C ARG A 212 -11.27 23.54 -13.60
N SER A 213 -11.95 22.40 -13.60
CA SER A 213 -13.41 22.26 -13.43
C SER A 213 -13.84 21.69 -12.07
N LEU A 214 -12.91 21.25 -11.22
CA LEU A 214 -13.19 20.65 -9.89
C LEU A 214 -12.47 21.41 -8.77
N ARG A 215 -12.59 22.75 -8.78
CA ARG A 215 -12.02 23.63 -7.73
C ARG A 215 -12.87 23.67 -6.46
N GLU A 216 -14.17 23.45 -6.60
CA GLU A 216 -15.10 23.44 -5.47
C GLU A 216 -14.93 22.16 -4.62
N PRO A 217 -15.07 22.26 -3.29
CA PRO A 217 -15.15 21.07 -2.43
C PRO A 217 -16.32 20.17 -2.82
N LYS A 218 -16.09 18.86 -2.81
CA LYS A 218 -17.15 17.84 -2.93
C LYS A 218 -17.53 17.32 -1.56
N ALA A 219 -18.83 17.14 -1.34
CA ALA A 219 -19.34 16.45 -0.16
C ALA A 219 -19.08 14.94 -0.26
N ALA A 220 -18.76 14.31 0.87
CA ALA A 220 -18.56 12.88 1.00
C ALA A 220 -18.95 12.40 2.41
N LYS A 221 -18.94 11.08 2.61
CA LYS A 221 -19.12 10.47 3.93
C LYS A 221 -18.23 9.25 4.16
N MET A 222 -18.00 8.96 5.42
CA MET A 222 -17.32 7.75 5.91
C MET A 222 -18.18 7.12 7.01
N TYR A 223 -18.52 5.85 6.85
CA TYR A 223 -19.21 5.04 7.84
C TYR A 223 -18.25 4.59 8.94
N VAL A 224 -18.74 4.60 10.18
CA VAL A 224 -17.96 4.27 11.37
C VAL A 224 -18.82 3.50 12.36
N GLU A 225 -18.25 2.43 12.91
CA GLU A 225 -18.76 1.72 14.07
C GLU A 225 -17.83 1.99 15.25
N LYS A 226 -18.37 2.50 16.35
CA LYS A 226 -17.64 2.72 17.59
C LYS A 226 -18.09 1.70 18.62
N TYR A 227 -17.13 1.00 19.21
CA TYR A 227 -17.32 0.05 20.31
C TYR A 227 -16.74 0.66 21.58
N THR A 228 -17.59 0.89 22.58
CA THR A 228 -17.21 1.44 23.89
C THR A 228 -17.25 0.29 24.92
N PRO A 229 -16.12 -0.15 25.50
CA PRO A 229 -16.13 -1.22 26.50
C PRO A 229 -16.82 -0.75 27.78
N LEU A 230 -17.49 -1.66 28.50
CA LEU A 230 -18.11 -1.34 29.79
C LEU A 230 -17.08 -0.97 30.88
N GLU A 231 -15.83 -1.42 30.72
CA GLU A 231 -14.67 -1.01 31.52
C GLU A 231 -13.60 -0.38 30.62
N PRO A 232 -13.65 0.93 30.32
CA PRO A 232 -12.56 1.63 29.65
C PRO A 232 -11.29 1.61 30.50
N LYS A 233 -10.14 1.36 29.86
CA LYS A 233 -8.81 1.31 30.49
C LYS A 233 -7.79 2.21 29.79
N TRP A 234 -8.16 2.80 28.65
CA TRP A 234 -7.29 3.61 27.80
C TRP A 234 -7.94 4.95 27.45
N ALA A 235 -7.18 6.02 27.63
CA ALA A 235 -7.61 7.40 27.43
C ALA A 235 -7.75 7.77 25.94
N TYR A 236 -6.98 7.11 25.08
CA TYR A 236 -7.01 7.32 23.64
C TYR A 236 -7.70 6.13 22.94
N PRO A 237 -8.79 6.34 22.17
CA PRO A 237 -9.34 5.30 21.33
C PRO A 237 -8.37 4.86 20.22
N ILE A 238 -8.52 3.61 19.78
CA ILE A 238 -7.87 3.09 18.57
C ILE A 238 -8.87 3.17 17.41
N VAL A 239 -8.45 3.77 16.30
CA VAL A 239 -9.16 3.74 15.01
C VAL A 239 -8.52 2.69 14.12
N LEU A 240 -9.29 1.69 13.68
CA LEU A 240 -8.87 0.61 12.80
C LEU A 240 -9.22 0.95 11.35
N VAL A 241 -8.19 1.12 10.52
CA VAL A 241 -8.26 1.63 9.14
C VAL A 241 -7.78 0.55 8.16
N HIS A 242 -8.71 -0.02 7.39
CA HIS A 242 -8.39 -1.07 6.41
C HIS A 242 -7.60 -0.53 5.21
N GLY A 243 -6.88 -1.40 4.51
CA GLY A 243 -6.22 -1.08 3.25
C GLY A 243 -7.09 -1.26 2.01
N ASP A 244 -6.42 -1.36 0.87
CA ASP A 244 -7.02 -1.46 -0.46
C ASP A 244 -7.70 -2.85 -0.62
N PHE A 245 -8.81 -2.90 -1.37
CA PHE A 245 -9.70 -4.06 -1.56
C PHE A 245 -10.47 -4.56 -0.32
N HIS A 246 -10.28 -3.96 0.86
CA HIS A 246 -10.97 -4.34 2.10
C HIS A 246 -12.11 -3.39 2.50
N THR A 247 -12.79 -3.73 3.60
CA THR A 247 -13.72 -2.88 4.35
C THR A 247 -13.45 -3.05 5.85
N GLY A 248 -14.14 -2.33 6.74
CA GLY A 248 -14.00 -2.50 8.19
C GLY A 248 -14.29 -3.92 8.70
N LYS A 249 -14.93 -4.77 7.88
CA LYS A 249 -15.21 -6.18 8.17
C LYS A 249 -13.98 -7.00 8.59
N ILE A 250 -12.80 -6.71 8.03
CA ILE A 250 -11.54 -7.42 8.35
C ILE A 250 -11.17 -7.35 9.84
N TRP A 251 -11.58 -6.27 10.51
CA TRP A 251 -11.28 -6.06 11.93
C TRP A 251 -12.26 -6.77 12.87
N ALA A 252 -13.46 -7.11 12.39
CA ALA A 252 -14.54 -7.63 13.22
C ALA A 252 -14.60 -9.16 13.25
N THR A 253 -14.43 -9.84 12.11
CA THR A 253 -14.54 -11.31 12.02
C THR A 253 -13.58 -11.84 10.97
N LYS A 254 -12.79 -12.85 11.34
CA LYS A 254 -11.84 -13.52 10.44
C LYS A 254 -12.56 -14.52 9.52
N PRO A 255 -11.98 -14.93 8.37
CA PRO A 255 -12.63 -15.84 7.42
C PRO A 255 -12.91 -17.24 7.96
N ASP A 256 -12.26 -17.66 9.05
CA ASP A 256 -12.56 -18.90 9.78
C ASP A 256 -13.71 -18.77 10.80
N GLY A 257 -14.36 -17.60 10.86
CA GLY A 257 -15.47 -17.28 11.75
C GLY A 257 -15.06 -16.77 13.14
N LYS A 258 -13.76 -16.72 13.47
CA LYS A 258 -13.30 -16.24 14.79
C LYS A 258 -13.31 -14.70 14.89
N GLN A 259 -13.17 -14.22 16.12
CA GLN A 259 -13.02 -12.79 16.42
C GLN A 259 -11.78 -12.19 15.72
N GLY A 260 -11.90 -10.93 15.28
CA GLY A 260 -10.79 -10.13 14.76
C GLY A 260 -10.29 -9.09 15.77
N TRP A 261 -9.33 -8.25 15.36
CA TRP A 261 -8.64 -7.30 16.25
C TRP A 261 -9.55 -6.26 16.93
N ALA A 262 -10.72 -5.93 16.38
CA ALA A 262 -11.68 -5.08 17.08
C ALA A 262 -12.09 -5.70 18.43
N ALA A 263 -12.37 -7.01 18.45
CA ALA A 263 -12.69 -7.74 19.68
C ALA A 263 -11.50 -7.74 20.66
N PHE A 264 -10.29 -7.94 20.15
CA PHE A 264 -9.06 -7.93 20.93
C PHE A 264 -8.87 -6.60 21.66
N PHE A 265 -8.94 -5.46 20.94
CA PHE A 265 -8.74 -4.14 21.57
C PHE A 265 -9.91 -3.74 22.50
N ILE A 266 -11.15 -4.15 22.21
CA ILE A 266 -12.27 -4.04 23.17
C ILE A 266 -11.97 -4.84 24.46
N ASN A 267 -11.46 -6.07 24.34
CA ASN A 267 -11.08 -6.91 25.49
C ASN A 267 -9.88 -6.32 26.29
N LYS A 268 -9.02 -5.51 25.65
CA LYS A 268 -7.98 -4.72 26.34
C LYS A 268 -8.50 -3.45 27.01
N GLY A 269 -9.76 -3.09 26.81
CA GLY A 269 -10.41 -1.90 27.39
C GLY A 269 -10.24 -0.61 26.58
N PHE A 270 -9.90 -0.68 25.29
CA PHE A 270 -9.94 0.49 24.40
C PHE A 270 -11.36 0.75 23.93
N THR A 271 -11.74 2.03 23.80
CA THR A 271 -12.77 2.39 22.82
C THR A 271 -12.19 2.20 21.41
N VAL A 272 -12.88 1.43 20.57
CA VAL A 272 -12.42 1.07 19.23
C VAL A 272 -13.35 1.70 18.19
N TYR A 273 -12.80 2.35 17.18
CA TYR A 273 -13.54 2.83 16.01
C TYR A 273 -13.12 2.00 14.79
N VAL A 274 -14.06 1.34 14.13
CA VAL A 274 -13.87 0.65 12.85
C VAL A 274 -14.46 1.53 11.75
N VAL A 275 -13.68 1.85 10.72
CA VAL A 275 -14.16 2.61 9.55
C VAL A 275 -14.37 1.70 8.34
N ASP A 276 -15.36 2.03 7.51
CA ASP A 276 -15.30 1.70 6.08
C ASP A 276 -14.84 2.97 5.36
N LEU A 277 -13.69 2.94 4.68
CA LEU A 277 -13.15 4.11 3.97
C LEU A 277 -14.10 4.63 2.88
N PRO A 278 -14.02 5.91 2.49
CA PRO A 278 -14.89 6.48 1.45
C PRO A 278 -14.91 5.64 0.16
N ALA A 279 -16.11 5.46 -0.41
CA ALA A 279 -16.40 4.58 -1.55
C ALA A 279 -16.14 3.07 -1.36
N CYS A 280 -15.76 2.61 -0.16
CA CYS A 280 -15.72 1.20 0.22
C CYS A 280 -16.92 0.86 1.13
N GLY A 281 -17.44 -0.37 1.03
CA GLY A 281 -18.47 -0.90 1.93
C GLY A 281 -19.66 0.05 2.16
N ARG A 282 -19.95 0.36 3.43
CA ARG A 282 -21.07 1.19 3.89
C ARG A 282 -20.85 2.70 3.70
N SER A 283 -19.74 3.08 3.08
CA SER A 283 -19.39 4.43 2.64
C SER A 283 -19.56 4.63 1.13
N ILE A 284 -20.19 3.68 0.43
CA ILE A 284 -20.53 3.81 -1.00
C ILE A 284 -21.77 4.71 -1.20
N GLU A 285 -21.55 6.02 -1.19
CA GLU A 285 -22.48 7.00 -1.77
C GLU A 285 -21.76 7.78 -2.87
N PHE A 286 -22.06 7.43 -4.12
CA PHE A 286 -21.66 8.24 -5.27
C PHE A 286 -22.66 9.39 -5.41
N ASP A 287 -22.22 10.65 -5.28
CA ASP A 287 -23.02 11.78 -5.74
C ASP A 287 -23.15 11.76 -7.29
N GLN A 288 -24.14 12.44 -7.87
CA GLN A 288 -24.36 12.39 -9.32
C GLN A 288 -23.24 13.03 -10.17
N SER A 289 -22.33 13.82 -9.58
CA SER A 289 -21.09 14.30 -10.21
C SER A 289 -19.94 13.28 -10.13
N ILE A 290 -20.07 12.26 -9.29
CA ILE A 290 -19.20 11.08 -9.20
C ILE A 290 -19.72 9.96 -10.12
N VAL A 291 -21.04 9.83 -10.32
CA VAL A 291 -21.62 8.87 -11.28
C VAL A 291 -21.50 9.35 -12.75
N GLN A 292 -20.27 9.65 -13.19
CA GLN A 292 -19.89 9.57 -14.60
C GLN A 292 -19.08 8.28 -14.78
N TRP A 293 -19.80 7.15 -14.80
CA TRP A 293 -19.25 5.78 -14.72
C TRP A 293 -18.15 5.50 -15.76
N SER A 294 -18.28 6.08 -16.96
CA SER A 294 -17.30 6.00 -18.05
C SER A 294 -15.93 6.60 -17.73
N LYS A 295 -15.82 7.52 -16.76
CA LYS A 295 -14.53 8.13 -16.35
C LYS A 295 -13.74 7.28 -15.35
N TYR A 296 -14.41 6.45 -14.56
CA TYR A 296 -13.78 5.66 -13.50
C TYR A 296 -13.64 4.17 -13.83
N ALA A 297 -14.28 3.70 -14.91
CA ALA A 297 -14.05 2.35 -15.44
C ALA A 297 -12.56 2.09 -15.72
N SER A 298 -11.84 3.06 -16.28
CA SER A 298 -10.39 2.99 -16.59
C SER A 298 -9.46 3.04 -15.37
N CYS A 299 -9.99 3.27 -14.15
CA CYS A 299 -9.22 3.21 -12.91
C CYS A 299 -9.82 2.27 -11.86
N THR A 300 -10.78 1.42 -12.25
CA THR A 300 -11.37 0.42 -11.37
C THR A 300 -10.45 -0.80 -11.26
N ALA A 301 -10.06 -1.18 -10.05
CA ALA A 301 -9.20 -2.34 -9.80
C ALA A 301 -9.88 -3.38 -8.90
N LYS A 302 -9.48 -4.65 -9.00
CA LYS A 302 -10.01 -5.77 -8.19
C LYS A 302 -8.87 -6.67 -7.73
N LEU A 303 -8.97 -7.23 -6.53
CA LEU A 303 -8.06 -8.31 -6.13
C LEU A 303 -8.45 -9.58 -6.91
N THR A 304 -7.60 -10.00 -7.85
CA THR A 304 -7.78 -11.28 -8.56
C THR A 304 -7.51 -12.45 -7.61
N ARG A 305 -8.17 -13.59 -7.84
CA ARG A 305 -7.96 -14.82 -7.05
C ARG A 305 -6.49 -15.25 -7.09
N ASP A 306 -5.85 -15.18 -8.25
CA ASP A 306 -4.43 -15.55 -8.40
C ASP A 306 -3.47 -14.65 -7.63
N ASN A 307 -3.78 -13.35 -7.50
CA ASN A 307 -2.99 -12.47 -6.66
C ASN A 307 -3.30 -12.71 -5.17
N ALA A 308 -4.56 -12.92 -4.79
CA ALA A 308 -4.90 -13.30 -3.42
C ALA A 308 -4.16 -14.57 -2.96
N GLU A 309 -4.20 -15.63 -3.76
CA GLU A 309 -3.46 -16.87 -3.51
C GLU A 309 -1.95 -16.62 -3.43
N ALA A 310 -1.38 -16.02 -4.47
CA ALA A 310 0.06 -15.97 -4.63
C ALA A 310 0.77 -14.86 -3.82
N THR A 311 0.04 -13.84 -3.34
CA THR A 311 0.62 -12.75 -2.52
C THR A 311 0.11 -12.68 -1.08
N CYS A 312 -0.99 -13.37 -0.76
CA CYS A 312 -1.63 -13.28 0.56
C CYS A 312 -1.89 -14.65 1.20
N THR A 313 -2.81 -15.46 0.68
CA THR A 313 -3.40 -16.60 1.39
C THR A 313 -2.63 -17.92 1.21
N ALA A 314 -1.86 -18.07 0.13
CA ALA A 314 -1.12 -19.28 -0.22
C ALA A 314 0.32 -19.01 -0.67
N ALA A 315 0.93 -17.89 -0.26
CA ALA A 315 2.28 -17.45 -0.63
C ALA A 315 3.35 -18.57 -0.68
N SER A 316 3.36 -19.48 0.31
CA SER A 316 4.27 -20.63 0.42
C SER A 316 4.12 -21.70 -0.67
N LYS A 317 3.05 -21.65 -1.47
CA LYS A 317 2.87 -22.48 -2.69
C LYS A 317 3.38 -21.78 -3.95
N PHE A 318 3.43 -20.45 -3.98
CA PHE A 318 3.74 -19.66 -5.19
C PHE A 318 5.13 -19.02 -5.20
N GLN A 319 5.80 -18.91 -4.05
CA GLN A 319 7.23 -18.53 -3.95
C GLN A 319 7.62 -17.23 -4.67
N ARG A 320 6.70 -16.24 -4.74
CA ARG A 320 6.93 -14.95 -5.43
C ARG A 320 7.96 -14.04 -4.74
N TRP A 321 8.53 -14.42 -3.60
CA TRP A 321 9.65 -13.77 -2.90
C TRP A 321 10.39 -14.77 -2.00
N PRO A 322 11.65 -14.53 -1.60
CA PRO A 322 12.49 -15.55 -0.94
C PRO A 322 11.88 -16.17 0.32
N ASP A 323 11.32 -15.36 1.23
CA ASP A 323 10.75 -15.81 2.51
C ASP A 323 9.31 -16.35 2.41
N ALA A 324 8.70 -16.38 1.22
CA ALA A 324 7.31 -16.83 1.04
C ALA A 324 7.06 -18.25 1.57
N HIS A 325 8.06 -19.13 1.49
CA HIS A 325 8.05 -20.50 2.03
C HIS A 325 7.71 -20.58 3.52
N LYS A 326 7.92 -19.51 4.30
CA LYS A 326 7.61 -19.47 5.73
C LYS A 326 6.13 -19.29 6.03
N HIS A 327 5.31 -18.91 5.05
CA HIS A 327 3.90 -18.60 5.29
C HIS A 327 3.13 -19.87 5.67
N THR A 328 2.74 -19.94 6.94
CA THR A 328 2.09 -21.11 7.56
C THR A 328 0.87 -20.74 8.37
N GLN A 329 0.59 -19.45 8.63
CA GLN A 329 -0.45 -19.02 9.57
C GLN A 329 -1.85 -18.80 9.00
N TRP A 330 -2.08 -18.91 7.68
CA TRP A 330 -3.44 -18.93 7.12
C TRP A 330 -4.31 -20.04 7.75
N PRO A 331 -5.59 -19.79 8.10
CA PRO A 331 -6.42 -20.77 8.80
C PRO A 331 -7.01 -21.89 7.93
N GLY A 332 -6.79 -21.87 6.61
CA GLY A 332 -7.20 -22.91 5.66
C GLY A 332 -6.04 -23.38 4.77
N ASN A 333 -6.36 -23.92 3.59
CA ASN A 333 -5.37 -24.29 2.58
C ASN A 333 -4.94 -23.09 1.71
N GLY A 334 -5.76 -22.04 1.64
CA GLY A 334 -5.42 -20.74 1.03
C GLY A 334 -5.59 -20.62 -0.48
N LEU A 335 -6.11 -21.65 -1.15
CA LEU A 335 -6.48 -21.64 -2.58
C LEU A 335 -8.00 -21.56 -2.76
N ARG A 336 -8.46 -21.36 -4.00
CA ARG A 336 -9.84 -21.66 -4.45
C ARG A 336 -10.39 -22.97 -3.85
N ASP A 337 -11.71 -23.02 -3.71
CA ASP A 337 -12.51 -24.14 -3.19
C ASP A 337 -12.31 -24.46 -1.69
N ASP A 338 -11.31 -23.87 -1.03
CA ASP A 338 -11.28 -23.76 0.43
C ASP A 338 -12.31 -22.72 0.89
N GLY A 339 -13.33 -23.17 1.64
CA GLY A 339 -14.38 -22.29 2.16
C GLY A 339 -13.86 -21.09 2.98
N ILE A 340 -12.66 -21.17 3.56
CA ILE A 340 -11.99 -20.05 4.25
C ILE A 340 -11.44 -19.02 3.24
N PHE A 341 -10.86 -19.47 2.13
CA PHE A 341 -10.45 -18.60 1.03
C PHE A 341 -11.65 -17.99 0.31
N GLU A 342 -12.71 -18.76 0.05
CA GLU A 342 -13.95 -18.24 -0.53
C GLU A 342 -14.61 -17.19 0.37
N THR A 343 -14.63 -17.41 1.68
CA THR A 343 -15.11 -16.41 2.66
C THR A 343 -14.25 -15.15 2.67
N TYR A 344 -12.91 -15.28 2.51
CA TYR A 344 -12.02 -14.13 2.37
C TYR A 344 -12.30 -13.36 1.07
N MET A 345 -12.32 -14.03 -0.08
CA MET A 345 -12.56 -13.40 -1.38
C MET A 345 -13.94 -12.72 -1.43
N ALA A 346 -14.97 -13.35 -0.88
CA ALA A 346 -16.31 -12.77 -0.75
C ALA A 346 -16.39 -11.55 0.19
N SER A 347 -15.35 -11.26 0.98
CA SER A 347 -15.24 -10.04 1.80
C SER A 347 -14.50 -8.88 1.11
N THR A 348 -13.89 -9.13 -0.04
CA THR A 348 -13.16 -8.11 -0.81
C THR A 348 -14.09 -7.21 -1.63
N VAL A 349 -13.65 -5.99 -1.92
CA VAL A 349 -14.38 -4.99 -2.71
C VAL A 349 -13.53 -4.44 -3.86
N PRO A 350 -14.14 -4.01 -4.98
CA PRO A 350 -13.43 -3.26 -6.01
C PRO A 350 -12.94 -1.91 -5.47
N LEU A 351 -11.80 -1.46 -5.98
CA LEU A 351 -11.32 -0.11 -5.78
C LEU A 351 -11.87 0.81 -6.87
N TYR A 352 -12.37 1.97 -6.45
CA TYR A 352 -12.68 3.10 -7.31
C TYR A 352 -11.60 4.19 -7.16
N PHE A 353 -11.58 5.12 -8.13
CA PHE A 353 -10.65 6.26 -8.19
C PHE A 353 -9.16 5.91 -8.33
N ARG A 354 -8.34 6.89 -8.72
CA ARG A 354 -6.87 6.81 -8.74
C ARG A 354 -6.32 6.90 -7.31
N ARG A 355 -5.09 6.43 -7.05
CA ARG A 355 -4.52 6.38 -5.67
C ARG A 355 -4.53 7.74 -4.97
N HIS A 356 -4.16 8.80 -5.68
CA HIS A 356 -4.11 10.15 -5.15
C HIS A 356 -5.51 10.71 -4.79
N GLU A 357 -6.55 10.34 -5.55
CA GLU A 357 -7.95 10.65 -5.22
C GLU A 357 -8.41 9.93 -3.95
N ARG A 358 -8.14 8.61 -3.84
CA ARG A 358 -8.41 7.82 -2.61
C ARG A 358 -7.71 8.43 -1.39
N GLN A 359 -6.48 8.90 -1.57
CA GLN A 359 -5.73 9.57 -0.51
C GLN A 359 -6.31 10.94 -0.13
N ALA A 360 -6.79 11.73 -1.10
CA ALA A 360 -7.40 13.03 -0.83
C ALA A 360 -8.71 12.90 -0.03
N ILE A 361 -9.61 12.02 -0.46
CA ILE A 361 -10.88 11.78 0.23
C ILE A 361 -10.68 11.08 1.59
N GLY A 362 -9.72 10.15 1.68
CA GLY A 362 -9.37 9.46 2.92
C GLY A 362 -8.69 10.35 3.97
N LYS A 363 -7.76 11.24 3.55
CA LYS A 363 -7.14 12.25 4.43
C LYS A 363 -8.21 13.13 5.07
N ALA A 364 -9.16 13.63 4.27
CA ALA A 364 -10.29 14.43 4.77
C ALA A 364 -11.19 13.65 5.73
N ALA A 365 -11.54 12.40 5.38
CA ALA A 365 -12.40 11.54 6.20
C ALA A 365 -11.82 11.23 7.59
N LEU A 366 -10.56 10.77 7.65
CA LEU A 366 -9.89 10.45 8.92
C LEU A 366 -9.61 11.71 9.74
N THR A 367 -9.20 12.81 9.10
CA THR A 367 -9.06 14.13 9.78
C THR A 367 -10.37 14.53 10.47
N LYS A 368 -11.52 14.29 9.83
CA LYS A 368 -12.84 14.62 10.38
C LYS A 368 -13.31 13.64 11.46
N LEU A 369 -12.92 12.38 11.40
CA LEU A 369 -13.13 11.43 12.51
C LEU A 369 -12.27 11.81 13.72
N VAL A 370 -10.98 12.08 13.55
CA VAL A 370 -10.07 12.49 14.64
C VAL A 370 -10.52 13.81 15.30
N GLN A 371 -11.04 14.75 14.52
CA GLN A 371 -11.70 15.97 15.05
C GLN A 371 -12.94 15.68 15.91
N ARG A 372 -13.61 14.52 15.74
CA ARG A 372 -14.73 14.09 16.58
C ARG A 372 -14.31 13.22 17.77
N THR A 373 -13.25 12.41 17.65
CA THR A 373 -12.74 11.59 18.77
C THR A 373 -11.95 12.40 19.78
N GLY A 374 -11.31 13.49 19.35
CA GLY A 374 -10.20 14.07 20.11
C GLY A 374 -8.94 13.19 19.98
N PRO A 375 -8.01 13.25 20.95
CA PRO A 375 -6.78 12.46 20.94
C PRO A 375 -6.99 10.98 20.64
N ALA A 376 -6.30 10.44 19.64
CA ALA A 376 -6.55 9.08 19.14
C ALA A 376 -5.28 8.40 18.62
N ILE A 377 -5.30 7.07 18.59
CA ILE A 377 -4.30 6.20 17.96
C ILE A 377 -4.89 5.69 16.63
N LEU A 378 -4.13 5.75 15.55
CA LEU A 378 -4.54 5.22 14.23
C LEU A 378 -3.79 3.93 13.94
N LEU A 379 -4.49 2.81 13.81
CA LEU A 379 -3.94 1.55 13.33
C LEU A 379 -4.41 1.36 11.89
N GLY A 380 -3.45 1.35 10.96
CA GLY A 380 -3.71 1.21 9.53
C GLY A 380 -2.96 0.03 8.93
N GLU A 381 -3.62 -0.69 8.04
CA GLU A 381 -3.02 -1.72 7.17
C GLU A 381 -2.81 -1.13 5.76
N GLY A 382 -1.68 -1.43 5.10
CA GLY A 382 -1.50 -1.16 3.67
C GLY A 382 -1.73 0.31 3.26
N SER A 383 -2.78 0.58 2.48
CA SER A 383 -3.18 1.95 2.11
C SER A 383 -3.86 2.70 3.25
N GLY A 384 -4.51 2.00 4.19
CA GLY A 384 -5.01 2.55 5.45
C GLY A 384 -3.90 3.06 6.37
N ALA A 385 -2.70 2.46 6.32
CA ALA A 385 -1.51 3.02 6.95
C ALA A 385 -1.07 4.34 6.29
N THR A 386 -1.09 4.41 4.95
CA THR A 386 -0.82 5.65 4.20
C THR A 386 -1.83 6.76 4.56
N LEU A 387 -3.11 6.43 4.67
CA LEU A 387 -4.15 7.36 5.12
C LEU A 387 -3.95 7.78 6.58
N SER A 388 -3.46 6.89 7.44
CA SER A 388 -3.15 7.20 8.84
C SER A 388 -1.96 8.15 8.96
N TYR A 389 -0.90 7.98 8.16
CA TYR A 389 0.16 8.99 8.02
C TYR A 389 -0.40 10.33 7.53
N LEU A 390 -1.26 10.33 6.52
CA LEU A 390 -1.86 11.56 5.98
C LEU A 390 -2.76 12.29 6.99
N ALA A 391 -3.46 11.58 7.86
CA ALA A 391 -4.24 12.16 8.95
C ALA A 391 -3.36 12.67 10.11
N ALA A 392 -2.29 11.94 10.46
CA ALA A 392 -1.31 12.37 11.46
C ALA A 392 -0.50 13.59 11.00
N ASP A 393 -0.20 13.71 9.71
CA ASP A 393 0.39 14.89 9.09
C ASP A 393 -0.54 16.13 9.18
N ALA A 394 -1.86 15.93 9.08
CA ALA A 394 -2.84 17.00 9.19
C ALA A 394 -3.18 17.39 10.65
N LEU A 395 -3.07 16.46 11.59
CA LEU A 395 -3.42 16.65 13.02
C LEU A 395 -2.36 16.07 13.97
N PRO A 396 -1.07 16.47 13.86
CA PRO A 396 0.05 15.88 14.61
C PRO A 396 -0.04 16.10 16.13
N ASP A 397 -0.77 17.12 16.58
CA ASP A 397 -1.00 17.39 18.00
C ASP A 397 -2.15 16.54 18.58
N THR A 398 -3.01 15.97 17.73
CA THR A 398 -4.18 15.17 18.13
C THR A 398 -3.93 13.67 17.94
N VAL A 399 -3.35 13.25 16.82
CA VAL A 399 -2.96 11.84 16.62
C VAL A 399 -1.77 11.52 17.51
N LYS A 400 -1.90 10.52 18.40
CA LYS A 400 -0.89 10.18 19.42
C LYS A 400 0.08 9.10 18.97
N ALA A 401 -0.40 8.18 18.14
CA ALA A 401 0.45 7.24 17.42
C ALA A 401 -0.18 6.83 16.08
N VAL A 402 0.67 6.44 15.12
CA VAL A 402 0.29 5.65 13.95
C VAL A 402 0.96 4.27 14.05
N LEU A 403 0.14 3.24 13.92
CA LEU A 403 0.52 1.82 13.95
C LEU A 403 0.32 1.28 12.54
N ALA A 404 1.38 1.27 11.74
CA ALA A 404 1.39 0.90 10.35
C ALA A 404 1.71 -0.60 10.19
N VAL A 405 0.68 -1.42 10.00
CA VAL A 405 0.83 -2.81 9.59
C VAL A 405 1.09 -2.82 8.09
N GLU A 406 2.31 -3.23 7.70
CA GLU A 406 2.73 -3.39 6.31
C GLU A 406 2.29 -2.23 5.40
N PRO A 407 2.78 -1.00 5.66
CA PRO A 407 2.35 0.20 4.95
C PRO A 407 2.66 0.11 3.46
N ALA A 408 1.77 0.63 2.62
CA ALA A 408 1.92 0.59 1.16
C ALA A 408 3.22 1.26 0.69
N GLY A 409 4.29 0.46 0.53
CA GLY A 409 5.62 0.88 0.08
C GLY A 409 6.03 0.26 -1.26
N PRO A 410 7.31 0.36 -1.64
CA PRO A 410 8.35 1.21 -1.06
C PRO A 410 8.22 2.70 -1.47
N PRO A 411 8.88 3.63 -0.75
CA PRO A 411 8.94 5.04 -1.13
C PRO A 411 9.46 5.29 -2.54
N GLY A 412 8.87 6.23 -3.28
CA GLY A 412 9.35 6.68 -4.60
C GLY A 412 9.39 5.64 -5.73
N GLY A 413 8.83 4.44 -5.52
CA GLY A 413 9.10 3.34 -6.43
C GLY A 413 8.38 2.02 -6.18
N THR A 414 8.98 0.94 -6.69
CA THR A 414 8.46 -0.43 -6.67
C THR A 414 9.55 -1.44 -6.33
N ASN A 415 9.18 -2.44 -5.53
CA ASN A 415 10.00 -3.62 -5.22
C ASN A 415 9.70 -4.82 -6.15
N ARG A 416 8.71 -4.67 -7.04
CA ARG A 416 8.21 -5.71 -7.95
C ARG A 416 9.07 -5.81 -9.21
N ALA A 417 9.43 -7.03 -9.61
CA ALA A 417 10.12 -7.37 -10.85
C ALA A 417 9.28 -8.35 -11.67
N LEU A 418 9.50 -8.40 -12.99
CA LEU A 418 9.06 -9.51 -13.82
C LEU A 418 10.21 -10.54 -13.88
N LYS A 419 9.92 -11.81 -13.61
CA LYS A 419 10.87 -12.93 -13.74
C LYS A 419 10.08 -14.15 -14.23
N ASP A 420 10.55 -14.81 -15.28
CA ASP A 420 9.94 -16.03 -15.82
C ASP A 420 8.42 -15.85 -16.11
N ASN A 421 8.06 -14.69 -16.67
CA ASN A 421 6.69 -14.18 -16.88
C ASN A 421 5.82 -14.00 -15.61
N ALA A 422 6.35 -14.23 -14.42
CA ALA A 422 5.68 -14.00 -13.14
C ALA A 422 6.12 -12.69 -12.48
N LEU A 423 5.17 -12.03 -11.80
CA LEU A 423 5.44 -10.87 -10.96
C LEU A 423 6.00 -11.31 -9.60
N VAL A 424 7.27 -11.00 -9.34
CA VAL A 424 7.99 -11.35 -8.10
C VAL A 424 8.35 -10.11 -7.29
N PHE A 425 8.51 -10.24 -5.97
CA PHE A 425 8.93 -9.16 -5.07
C PHE A 425 10.37 -9.36 -4.65
N THR A 426 11.14 -8.28 -4.65
CA THR A 426 12.59 -8.28 -4.49
C THR A 426 13.01 -7.17 -3.52
N ASN A 427 14.13 -7.34 -2.82
CA ASN A 427 14.70 -6.25 -2.01
C ASN A 427 15.41 -5.16 -2.84
N GLN A 428 15.15 -5.10 -4.15
CA GLN A 428 15.78 -4.20 -5.11
C GLN A 428 14.76 -3.13 -5.55
N VAL A 429 14.57 -2.10 -4.71
CA VAL A 429 13.62 -1.03 -5.02
C VAL A 429 14.10 -0.22 -6.22
N ARG A 430 13.29 -0.19 -7.29
CA ARG A 430 13.49 0.66 -8.46
C ARG A 430 12.60 1.90 -8.40
N TYR A 431 13.14 3.02 -8.86
CA TYR A 431 12.42 4.28 -8.97
C TYR A 431 11.23 4.17 -9.93
N PHE A 432 10.09 4.74 -9.54
CA PHE A 432 8.91 4.85 -10.39
C PHE A 432 8.13 6.10 -10.00
N ALA A 433 8.25 7.16 -10.80
CA ALA A 433 7.82 8.53 -10.47
C ALA A 433 6.36 8.65 -9.99
N GLN A 434 5.47 7.78 -10.48
CA GLN A 434 4.05 7.76 -10.14
C GLN A 434 3.73 7.07 -8.80
N HIS A 435 4.72 6.50 -8.10
CA HIS A 435 4.56 5.75 -6.86
C HIS A 435 5.15 6.51 -5.67
N ARG A 436 4.28 7.11 -4.86
CA ARG A 436 4.61 7.88 -3.65
C ARG A 436 5.69 8.95 -3.89
N PRO A 437 5.43 9.95 -4.75
CA PRO A 437 6.28 11.14 -4.93
C PRO A 437 6.63 11.90 -3.63
N TYR A 438 5.85 11.76 -2.54
CA TYR A 438 6.16 12.31 -1.21
C TYR A 438 6.81 11.29 -0.26
N GLY A 439 7.34 10.20 -0.79
CA GLY A 439 7.93 9.08 -0.06
C GLY A 439 6.90 8.15 0.57
N LEU A 440 5.99 8.67 1.41
CA LEU A 440 4.95 7.86 2.07
C LEU A 440 3.59 7.94 1.39
N ALA A 441 3.36 8.93 0.52
CA ALA A 441 2.06 9.20 -0.10
C ALA A 441 2.20 9.72 -1.54
N ASP A 442 1.12 9.61 -2.31
CA ASP A 442 0.94 10.21 -3.65
C ASP A 442 0.42 11.66 -3.58
N ILE A 443 0.04 12.15 -2.38
CA ILE A 443 -0.43 13.52 -2.13
C ILE A 443 0.42 14.22 -1.04
N PRO A 444 0.35 15.57 -0.91
CA PRO A 444 1.26 16.33 -0.05
C PRO A 444 1.30 15.91 1.43
N LEU A 445 2.54 15.87 1.93
CA LEU A 445 2.94 15.77 3.32
C LEU A 445 3.77 17.02 3.69
N THR A 446 3.81 17.35 4.98
CA THR A 446 4.42 18.57 5.51
C THR A 446 5.93 18.40 5.67
N PHE A 447 6.71 19.01 4.77
CA PHE A 447 8.17 18.96 4.77
C PHE A 447 8.82 20.26 5.24
N GLU A 448 9.90 20.15 6.03
CA GLU A 448 10.79 21.24 6.39
C GLU A 448 12.26 20.94 6.00
N PRO A 449 12.93 21.81 5.22
CA PRO A 449 12.34 22.89 4.43
C PRO A 449 11.36 22.33 3.39
N ALA A 450 10.45 23.18 2.91
CA ALA A 450 9.40 22.79 1.99
C ALA A 450 9.93 22.07 0.73
N VAL A 451 9.13 21.13 0.23
CA VAL A 451 9.30 20.61 -1.13
C VAL A 451 8.88 21.68 -2.16
N PRO A 452 9.37 21.62 -3.42
CA PRO A 452 8.84 22.46 -4.49
C PRO A 452 7.35 22.20 -4.71
N GLU A 453 6.62 23.19 -5.20
CA GLU A 453 5.22 23.02 -5.59
C GLU A 453 5.10 21.93 -6.68
N PRO A 454 4.31 20.87 -6.46
CA PRO A 454 4.17 19.76 -7.39
C PRO A 454 3.46 20.18 -8.69
N ALA A 455 4.00 19.74 -9.83
CA ALA A 455 3.23 19.72 -11.07
C ALA A 455 2.25 18.54 -11.05
N TYR A 456 1.02 18.76 -11.52
CA TYR A 456 -0.05 17.77 -11.56
C TYR A 456 -0.69 17.65 -12.95
N ASP A 457 -1.11 16.44 -13.30
CA ASP A 457 -2.12 16.13 -14.32
C ASP A 457 -3.23 15.24 -13.71
N GLU A 458 -4.15 14.74 -14.53
CA GLU A 458 -5.21 13.83 -14.07
C GLU A 458 -4.71 12.45 -13.58
N HIS A 459 -3.49 12.02 -13.91
CA HIS A 459 -2.90 10.76 -13.46
C HIS A 459 -2.18 10.92 -12.11
N GLY A 460 -1.72 12.12 -11.78
CA GLY A 460 -1.24 12.48 -10.46
C GLY A 460 -0.16 13.55 -10.52
N VAL A 461 0.91 13.35 -9.75
CA VAL A 461 2.09 14.22 -9.81
C VAL A 461 2.91 13.90 -11.06
N THR A 462 3.15 14.90 -11.91
CA THR A 462 3.95 14.77 -13.13
C THR A 462 5.43 15.11 -12.92
N GLN A 463 5.75 15.87 -11.88
CA GLN A 463 7.12 16.16 -11.46
C GLN A 463 7.27 15.88 -9.95
N PRO A 464 7.85 14.73 -9.56
CA PRO A 464 8.03 14.37 -8.15
C PRO A 464 8.80 15.45 -7.37
N PRO A 465 8.27 15.91 -6.22
CA PRO A 465 8.82 17.05 -5.50
C PRO A 465 9.92 16.64 -4.48
N LEU A 466 10.25 15.34 -4.44
CA LEU A 466 11.45 14.80 -3.80
C LEU A 466 12.36 14.18 -4.86
N GLU A 467 13.62 14.61 -4.90
CA GLU A 467 14.69 13.87 -5.59
C GLU A 467 15.07 12.66 -4.73
N LEU A 468 14.85 11.45 -5.26
CA LEU A 468 15.13 10.18 -4.57
C LEU A 468 16.12 9.35 -5.40
N PHE A 469 17.11 8.79 -4.72
CA PHE A 469 18.27 8.12 -5.30
C PHE A 469 18.32 6.67 -4.85
N ALA A 470 18.68 5.77 -5.77
CA ALA A 470 18.87 4.35 -5.48
C ALA A 470 20.04 4.21 -4.50
N THR A 471 19.76 3.73 -3.29
CA THR A 471 20.71 3.73 -2.17
C THR A 471 20.85 2.31 -1.64
N ALA A 472 22.08 1.80 -1.59
CA ALA A 472 22.37 0.49 -1.02
C ALA A 472 22.06 0.48 0.49
N ALA A 473 21.36 -0.54 0.96
CA ALA A 473 21.10 -0.73 2.38
C ALA A 473 22.39 -1.13 3.12
N ALA A 474 22.58 -0.60 4.34
CA ALA A 474 23.85 -0.78 5.07
C ALA A 474 24.04 -2.20 5.65
N THR A 475 22.95 -2.95 5.86
CA THR A 475 22.95 -4.24 6.58
C THR A 475 22.29 -5.38 5.80
N SER A 476 21.78 -5.13 4.59
CA SER A 476 21.19 -6.14 3.73
C SER A 476 21.59 -5.88 2.28
N ASN A 477 21.67 -6.94 1.46
CA ASN A 477 22.01 -6.83 0.03
C ASN A 477 20.81 -6.32 -0.79
N GLY A 478 20.30 -5.14 -0.44
CA GLY A 478 19.09 -4.53 -0.97
C GLY A 478 19.28 -3.06 -1.32
N VAL A 479 18.33 -2.51 -2.09
CA VAL A 479 18.31 -1.12 -2.53
C VAL A 479 17.03 -0.45 -2.05
N CYS A 480 17.15 0.77 -1.53
CA CYS A 480 16.06 1.63 -1.10
C CYS A 480 16.11 2.97 -1.86
N LEU A 481 15.05 3.77 -1.79
CA LEU A 481 15.00 5.10 -2.41
C LEU A 481 14.98 6.17 -1.31
N LEU A 482 16.08 6.91 -1.22
CA LEU A 482 16.32 7.91 -0.18
C LEU A 482 16.65 9.27 -0.81
N GLN A 483 16.44 10.34 -0.05
CA GLN A 483 16.94 11.66 -0.44
C GLN A 483 18.48 11.64 -0.51
N ARG A 484 19.06 12.59 -1.23
CA ARG A 484 20.52 12.70 -1.41
C ARG A 484 21.22 13.02 -0.08
N GLY A 485 21.93 12.04 0.48
CA GLY A 485 22.65 12.13 1.75
C GLY A 485 24.11 12.55 1.59
N GLY A 486 24.93 12.29 2.62
CA GLY A 486 26.37 12.54 2.59
C GLY A 486 27.19 11.38 2.00
N PRO A 487 28.52 11.48 2.02
CA PRO A 487 29.44 10.49 1.44
C PRO A 487 29.38 9.11 2.11
N GLU A 488 28.72 9.00 3.26
CA GLU A 488 28.43 7.73 3.94
C GLU A 488 27.41 6.85 3.19
N LEU A 489 26.56 7.45 2.32
CA LEU A 489 25.57 6.70 1.55
C LEU A 489 26.09 6.34 0.16
N ARG A 490 26.10 5.03 -0.16
CA ARG A 490 26.33 4.55 -1.53
C ARG A 490 25.05 4.73 -2.35
N GLN A 491 24.95 5.87 -3.03
CA GLN A 491 23.81 6.25 -3.87
C GLN A 491 24.15 6.19 -5.36
N ALA A 492 23.14 5.96 -6.19
CA ALA A 492 23.21 6.00 -7.65
C ALA A 492 22.06 6.86 -8.22
N ASP A 493 22.29 7.44 -9.40
CA ASP A 493 21.27 8.15 -10.16
C ASP A 493 20.29 7.21 -10.88
N THR A 494 19.31 7.77 -11.60
CA THR A 494 18.28 7.02 -12.33
C THR A 494 18.81 6.20 -13.51
N THR A 495 20.06 6.39 -13.94
CA THR A 495 20.75 5.55 -14.93
C THR A 495 21.47 4.35 -14.31
N GLY A 496 21.48 4.25 -12.98
CA GLY A 496 22.26 3.26 -12.23
C GLY A 496 23.72 3.64 -12.03
N ARG A 497 24.15 4.83 -12.50
CA ARG A 497 25.50 5.32 -12.26
C ARG A 497 25.67 5.72 -10.79
N VAL A 498 26.63 5.07 -10.13
CA VAL A 498 27.02 5.40 -8.75
C VAL A 498 27.50 6.86 -8.67
N LEU A 499 26.97 7.60 -7.70
CA LEU A 499 27.39 8.97 -7.43
C LEU A 499 28.81 8.96 -6.84
N PRO A 500 29.71 9.89 -7.26
CA PRO A 500 31.07 9.92 -6.75
C PRO A 500 31.10 10.36 -5.26
N PRO A 501 32.10 9.94 -4.45
CA PRO A 501 32.16 10.28 -3.03
C PRO A 501 32.18 11.78 -2.72
N GLU A 502 32.73 12.60 -3.62
CA GLU A 502 32.75 14.06 -3.52
C GLU A 502 31.43 14.75 -3.99
N ALA A 503 30.40 13.98 -4.35
CA ALA A 503 29.08 14.50 -4.64
C ALA A 503 28.49 15.19 -3.41
N ARG A 504 28.39 16.53 -3.45
CA ARG A 504 27.82 17.33 -2.36
C ARG A 504 26.47 16.77 -1.89
N PRO A 505 26.19 16.72 -0.57
CA PRO A 505 24.90 16.27 -0.06
C PRO A 505 23.76 17.17 -0.53
N GLY A 506 22.55 16.61 -0.60
CA GLY A 506 21.34 17.37 -0.87
C GLY A 506 20.74 17.96 0.40
N VAL A 507 19.70 18.78 0.23
CA VAL A 507 18.88 19.24 1.36
C VAL A 507 17.90 18.12 1.72
N VAL A 508 18.27 17.31 2.72
CA VAL A 508 17.41 16.25 3.28
C VAL A 508 16.25 16.90 4.04
N ARG A 509 15.08 16.93 3.41
CA ARG A 509 13.85 17.48 3.98
C ARG A 509 13.27 16.53 5.02
N LYS A 510 12.68 17.11 6.07
CA LYS A 510 12.15 16.40 7.24
C LYS A 510 10.63 16.44 7.26
N LEU A 511 9.98 15.34 7.64
CA LEU A 511 8.53 15.26 7.76
C LEU A 511 8.09 15.90 9.09
N ALA A 512 8.03 17.23 9.13
CA ALA A 512 7.94 18.03 10.36
C ALA A 512 6.66 17.79 11.18
N ALA A 513 5.55 17.39 10.54
CA ALA A 513 4.34 16.98 11.25
C ALA A 513 4.46 15.55 11.81
N LEU A 514 4.78 14.58 10.96
CA LEU A 514 4.88 13.16 11.36
C LEU A 514 5.98 12.88 12.39
N GLY A 515 7.09 13.64 12.37
CA GLY A 515 8.16 13.55 13.36
C GLY A 515 7.74 13.93 14.79
N ARG A 516 6.52 14.47 14.99
CA ARG A 516 5.94 14.78 16.31
C ARG A 516 4.96 13.71 16.82
N VAL A 517 4.68 12.68 16.03
CA VAL A 517 3.72 11.60 16.33
C VAL A 517 4.46 10.28 16.46
N CYS A 518 4.16 9.47 17.47
CA CYS A 518 4.81 8.17 17.67
C CYS A 518 4.50 7.22 16.49
N GLN A 519 5.50 6.58 15.91
CA GLN A 519 5.32 5.68 14.77
C GLN A 519 5.80 4.27 15.07
N LEU A 520 4.99 3.28 14.73
CA LEU A 520 5.36 1.87 14.65
C LEU A 520 5.11 1.36 13.22
N VAL A 521 6.09 0.69 12.63
CA VAL A 521 5.89 -0.20 11.47
C VAL A 521 5.95 -1.65 11.95
N VAL A 522 5.01 -2.48 11.49
CA VAL A 522 4.97 -3.92 11.75
C VAL A 522 5.03 -4.68 10.43
N THR A 523 5.94 -5.65 10.35
CA THR A 523 6.15 -6.49 9.15
C THR A 523 6.22 -7.97 9.54
N ALA A 524 5.56 -8.84 8.79
CA ALA A 524 5.60 -10.28 8.97
C ALA A 524 6.68 -10.95 8.11
N GLU A 525 7.41 -11.93 8.67
CA GLU A 525 8.57 -12.53 8.00
C GLU A 525 8.27 -13.17 6.65
N ALA A 526 7.07 -13.74 6.47
CA ALA A 526 6.69 -14.42 5.25
C ALA A 526 5.91 -13.52 4.29
N SER A 527 5.66 -12.25 4.63
CA SER A 527 5.00 -11.30 3.74
C SER A 527 5.95 -10.78 2.66
N HIS A 528 5.39 -10.40 1.52
CA HIS A 528 6.13 -9.70 0.47
C HIS A 528 6.66 -8.34 0.94
N HIS A 529 6.07 -7.76 1.99
CA HIS A 529 6.54 -6.54 2.65
C HIS A 529 7.88 -6.69 3.37
N ALA A 530 8.29 -7.90 3.77
CA ALA A 530 9.64 -8.15 4.29
C ALA A 530 10.75 -7.73 3.30
N THR A 531 10.44 -7.64 2.00
CA THR A 531 11.36 -7.14 0.97
C THR A 531 11.48 -5.62 0.90
N CYS A 532 10.56 -4.83 1.48
CA CYS A 532 10.48 -3.39 1.22
C CYS A 532 10.16 -2.49 2.42
N ASP A 533 9.57 -2.97 3.52
CA ASP A 533 9.22 -2.11 4.66
C ASP A 533 10.46 -1.49 5.33
N GLY A 534 11.60 -2.20 5.32
CA GLY A 534 12.88 -1.64 5.75
C GLY A 534 13.32 -0.40 4.95
N ALA A 535 12.92 -0.29 3.67
CA ALA A 535 13.14 0.92 2.87
C ALA A 535 12.18 2.05 3.25
N THR A 536 10.93 1.74 3.61
CA THR A 536 9.97 2.69 4.17
C THR A 536 10.49 3.27 5.49
N VAL A 537 10.96 2.41 6.39
CA VAL A 537 11.55 2.78 7.69
C VAL A 537 12.84 3.57 7.53
N ALA A 538 13.72 3.20 6.58
CA ALA A 538 14.92 3.97 6.26
C ALA A 538 14.60 5.39 5.76
N PHE A 539 13.60 5.53 4.87
CA PHE A 539 13.12 6.84 4.41
C PHE A 539 12.55 7.67 5.56
N MET A 540 11.69 7.10 6.41
CA MET A 540 11.12 7.78 7.57
C MET A 540 12.19 8.30 8.52
N ARG A 541 13.18 7.47 8.87
CA ARG A 541 14.31 7.85 9.73
C ARG A 541 15.19 8.93 9.07
N GLN A 542 15.47 8.83 7.76
CA GLN A 542 16.19 9.88 7.03
C GLN A 542 15.41 11.21 7.01
N ALA A 543 14.09 11.14 6.87
CA ALA A 543 13.16 12.27 6.97
C ALA A 543 12.91 12.75 8.41
N GLY A 544 13.70 12.30 9.41
CA GLY A 544 13.65 12.78 10.79
C GLY A 544 12.48 12.26 11.62
N VAL A 545 11.80 11.21 11.17
CA VAL A 545 10.70 10.59 11.91
C VAL A 545 11.25 9.51 12.85
N GLY A 546 10.96 9.65 14.14
CA GLY A 546 11.19 8.58 15.12
C GLY A 546 10.20 7.44 14.87
N VAL A 547 10.69 6.35 14.27
CA VAL A 547 9.89 5.17 13.94
C VAL A 547 10.55 3.89 14.41
N ASP A 548 9.80 3.12 15.20
CA ASP A 548 10.12 1.75 15.54
C ASP A 548 9.69 0.81 14.43
N HIS A 549 10.45 -0.27 14.25
CA HIS A 549 10.13 -1.31 13.28
C HIS A 549 10.18 -2.64 14.00
N ILE A 550 9.03 -3.29 14.13
CA ILE A 550 8.93 -4.64 14.66
C ILE A 550 8.79 -5.61 13.49
N ARG A 551 9.78 -6.48 13.34
CA ARG A 551 9.66 -7.70 12.55
C ARG A 551 9.09 -8.79 13.47
N LEU A 552 7.98 -9.41 13.08
CA LEU A 552 7.23 -10.28 14.00
C LEU A 552 8.03 -11.49 14.50
N GLU A 553 8.94 -12.02 13.69
CA GLU A 553 9.85 -13.11 14.06
C GLU A 553 10.84 -12.71 15.16
N GLU A 554 11.25 -11.44 15.23
CA GLU A 554 12.11 -10.90 16.30
C GLU A 554 11.34 -10.78 17.63
N ALA A 555 10.01 -10.67 17.56
CA ALA A 555 9.09 -10.79 18.69
C ALA A 555 8.60 -12.23 18.95
N GLY A 556 9.14 -13.25 18.26
CA GLY A 556 8.77 -14.66 18.41
C GLY A 556 7.43 -15.05 17.77
N VAL A 557 6.85 -14.21 16.92
CA VAL A 557 5.57 -14.43 16.24
C VAL A 557 5.83 -14.82 14.77
N CYS A 558 6.06 -16.11 14.55
CA CYS A 558 6.59 -16.63 13.28
C CYS A 558 5.51 -17.17 12.30
N GLY A 559 5.87 -17.18 11.01
CA GLY A 559 5.11 -17.80 9.93
C GLY A 559 3.95 -16.99 9.34
N ASN A 560 3.81 -15.73 9.74
CA ASN A 560 2.74 -14.82 9.30
C ASN A 560 2.96 -14.28 7.88
N GLY A 561 1.86 -14.11 7.15
CA GLY A 561 1.81 -13.43 5.86
C GLY A 561 1.29 -11.99 5.98
N HIS A 562 0.94 -11.40 4.84
CA HIS A 562 0.40 -10.04 4.76
C HIS A 562 -0.93 -9.88 5.54
N LEU A 563 -1.75 -10.93 5.58
CA LEU A 563 -3.06 -10.93 6.22
C LEU A 563 -2.98 -11.37 7.70
N MET A 564 -1.90 -11.01 8.40
CA MET A 564 -1.61 -11.40 9.80
C MET A 564 -2.76 -11.17 10.80
N TYR A 565 -3.65 -10.20 10.52
CA TYR A 565 -4.85 -9.87 11.29
C TYR A 565 -6.02 -10.85 11.07
N LEU A 566 -6.01 -11.61 9.97
CA LEU A 566 -6.97 -12.67 9.63
C LEU A 566 -6.43 -14.09 9.92
N GLU A 567 -5.14 -14.22 10.23
CA GLU A 567 -4.43 -15.48 10.39
C GLU A 567 -4.67 -16.18 11.75
N LYS A 568 -4.22 -17.43 11.90
CA LYS A 568 -4.50 -18.29 13.07
C LYS A 568 -4.05 -17.67 14.39
N ASN A 569 -2.86 -17.06 14.40
CA ASN A 569 -2.21 -16.43 15.54
C ASN A 569 -2.37 -14.90 15.57
N SER A 570 -3.39 -14.34 14.90
CA SER A 570 -3.70 -12.90 14.85
C SER A 570 -3.60 -12.18 16.19
N ASP A 571 -3.94 -12.86 17.28
CA ASP A 571 -4.05 -12.26 18.61
C ASP A 571 -2.67 -12.13 19.28
N ALA A 572 -1.68 -12.93 18.86
CA ALA A 572 -0.28 -12.73 19.23
C ALA A 572 0.31 -11.50 18.53
N VAL A 573 -0.04 -11.29 17.25
CA VAL A 573 0.32 -10.08 16.50
C VAL A 573 -0.28 -8.83 17.15
N ALA A 574 -1.57 -8.88 17.51
CA ALA A 574 -2.24 -7.79 18.22
C ALA A 574 -1.67 -7.58 19.64
N GLN A 575 -1.18 -8.62 20.31
CA GLN A 575 -0.50 -8.52 21.61
C GLN A 575 0.81 -7.75 21.50
N VAL A 576 1.64 -8.02 20.49
CA VAL A 576 2.89 -7.28 20.23
C VAL A 576 2.61 -5.79 19.97
N ILE A 577 1.59 -5.48 19.17
CA ILE A 577 1.14 -4.09 18.91
C ILE A 577 0.63 -3.43 20.20
N PHE A 578 -0.15 -4.16 21.01
CA PHE A 578 -0.66 -3.68 22.30
C PHE A 578 0.45 -3.38 23.31
N GLU A 579 1.48 -4.24 23.41
CA GLU A 579 2.62 -4.04 24.30
C GLU A 579 3.47 -2.83 23.88
N TRP A 580 3.65 -2.61 22.58
CA TRP A 580 4.28 -1.39 22.07
C TRP A 580 3.47 -0.14 22.42
N VAL A 581 2.14 -0.16 22.23
CA VAL A 581 1.26 0.97 22.59
C VAL A 581 1.32 1.28 24.08
N ALA A 582 1.25 0.25 24.92
CA ALA A 582 1.31 0.36 26.37
C ALA A 582 2.64 0.94 26.89
N SER A 583 3.73 0.70 26.16
CA SER A 583 5.08 1.14 26.55
C SER A 583 5.46 2.51 26.00
N ASN A 584 5.02 2.85 24.77
CA ASN A 584 5.57 3.97 24.00
C ASN A 584 4.61 5.14 23.76
N VAL A 585 3.30 5.02 24.04
CA VAL A 585 2.33 6.12 23.81
C VAL A 585 2.04 6.87 25.12
N PRO A 586 2.55 8.10 25.34
CA PRO A 586 2.47 8.76 26.64
C PRO A 586 1.03 9.15 27.01
N GLY A 587 0.61 8.77 28.23
CA GLY A 587 -0.74 9.05 28.73
C GLY A 587 -1.83 8.22 28.06
N ALA A 588 -1.51 7.06 27.47
CA ALA A 588 -2.50 6.19 26.84
C ALA A 588 -3.38 5.43 27.84
N SER A 589 -2.87 5.08 29.04
CA SER A 589 -3.70 4.57 30.15
C SER A 589 -4.64 5.65 30.67
N LEU A 590 -5.81 5.23 31.18
CA LEU A 590 -6.58 6.01 32.16
C LEU A 590 -5.92 5.95 33.55
#